data_AF-A0A939RBX2-F1
#
_entry.id   AF-A0A939RBX2-F1
#
_cell.length_a   1.000
_cell.length_b   1.000
_cell.length_c   1.000
_cell.angle_alpha   90.00
_cell.angle_beta   90.00
_cell.angle_gamma   90.00
#
_symmetry.space_group_name_H-M   'P 1'
#
loop_
_entity.id
_entity.type
_entity.pdbx_description
1 polymer ?
#
loop_
_entity_poly.entity_id
_entity_poly.type
_entity_poly.pdbx_seq_one_letter_code
_entity_poly.pdbx_strand_id
1 'polypeptide(L)'
;DFTYNGNGQVVPNGEKYYHSMWESTSATIVSPVLGEAINRSDLYKAYNGGANTSCAAGFRFDTSAVEFEYYDCCNVFDKYGFVLETGGVAVADVASMIEAYQAALDNAGYQKVLAEFKRQYDAWK
;
A
#
# COMPACT_ATOMS: atom_id res chain seq x y z
N ASP A 1 6.86 -26.55 -14.75
CA ASP A 1 8.19 -27.16 -15.00
C ASP A 1 9.23 -26.08 -15.14
N PHE A 2 10.39 -26.25 -14.50
CA PHE A 2 11.51 -25.33 -14.63
C PHE A 2 12.81 -26.09 -14.50
N THR A 3 13.89 -25.47 -14.96
CA THR A 3 15.26 -25.94 -14.78
C THR A 3 16.10 -24.89 -14.06
N TYR A 4 17.28 -25.26 -13.56
CA TYR A 4 18.25 -24.29 -13.08
C TYR A 4 19.36 -24.11 -14.11
N ASN A 5 19.79 -22.87 -14.34
CA ASN A 5 20.99 -22.59 -15.12
C ASN A 5 22.26 -22.78 -14.26
N GLY A 6 23.45 -22.62 -14.87
CA GLY A 6 24.74 -22.76 -14.17
C GLY A 6 24.97 -21.76 -13.03
N ASN A 7 24.17 -20.69 -12.95
CA ASN A 7 24.20 -19.69 -11.88
C ASN A 7 23.12 -19.95 -10.81
N GLY A 8 22.42 -21.08 -10.85
CA GLY A 8 21.36 -21.43 -9.91
C GLY A 8 20.07 -20.62 -10.08
N GLN A 9 19.90 -19.94 -11.22
CA GLN A 9 18.67 -19.21 -11.52
C GLN A 9 17.63 -20.15 -12.14
N VAL A 10 16.36 -19.91 -11.82
CA VAL A 10 15.24 -20.63 -12.40
C VAL A 10 15.05 -20.21 -13.86
N VAL A 11 15.07 -21.19 -14.76
CA VAL A 11 14.68 -21.07 -16.18
C VAL A 11 13.32 -21.73 -16.34
N PRO A 12 12.24 -20.94 -16.47
CA PRO A 12 10.89 -21.48 -16.63
C PRO A 12 10.76 -22.27 -17.93
N ASN A 13 10.21 -23.48 -17.84
CA ASN A 13 9.97 -24.33 -18.99
C ASN A 13 8.46 -24.52 -19.15
N GLY A 14 7.82 -23.61 -19.89
CA GLY A 14 6.41 -23.68 -20.24
C GLY A 14 5.55 -22.52 -19.74
N GLU A 15 4.37 -22.40 -20.32
CA GLU A 15 3.44 -21.27 -20.16
C GLU A 15 2.69 -21.25 -18.82
N LYS A 16 3.07 -22.05 -17.81
CA LYS A 16 2.37 -22.11 -16.51
C LYS A 16 3.18 -21.54 -15.36
N TYR A 17 4.40 -21.08 -15.62
CA TYR A 17 5.24 -20.47 -14.60
C TYR A 17 4.97 -18.96 -14.55
N TYR A 18 3.98 -18.56 -13.76
CA TYR A 18 3.62 -17.15 -13.51
C TYR A 18 3.81 -16.73 -12.07
N HIS A 19 4.51 -17.54 -11.29
CA HIS A 19 4.59 -17.34 -9.86
C HIS A 19 5.51 -16.16 -9.50
N SER A 20 5.04 -15.30 -8.61
CA SER A 20 5.81 -14.17 -8.11
C SER A 20 6.27 -14.38 -6.67
N MET A 21 7.56 -14.17 -6.44
CA MET A 21 8.21 -14.37 -5.14
C MET A 21 7.50 -13.66 -3.98
N TRP A 22 6.93 -12.47 -4.22
CA TRP A 22 6.27 -11.69 -3.17
C TRP A 22 5.06 -12.40 -2.54
N GLU A 23 4.50 -13.41 -3.21
CA GLU A 23 3.31 -14.14 -2.76
C GLU A 23 3.61 -15.45 -2.03
N SER A 24 4.86 -15.96 -2.07
CA SER A 24 5.15 -17.32 -1.59
C SER A 24 6.08 -17.43 -0.41
N THR A 25 7.20 -16.71 -0.42
CA THR A 25 8.20 -16.87 0.64
C THR A 25 9.17 -15.70 0.67
N SER A 26 10.15 -15.77 1.58
CA SER A 26 11.13 -14.71 1.78
C SER A 26 11.91 -14.38 0.51
N ALA A 27 12.00 -13.08 0.21
CA ALA A 27 12.71 -12.60 -0.95
C ALA A 27 14.22 -12.94 -0.95
N THR A 28 14.76 -13.24 0.22
CA THR A 28 16.19 -13.53 0.39
C THR A 28 16.55 -15.00 0.17
N ILE A 29 15.56 -15.89 0.04
CA ILE A 29 15.82 -17.34 -0.11
C ILE A 29 15.39 -17.90 -1.46
N VAL A 30 14.46 -17.24 -2.16
CA VAL A 30 14.01 -17.69 -3.48
C VAL A 30 15.14 -17.53 -4.49
N SER A 31 15.42 -18.58 -5.25
CA SER A 31 16.33 -18.53 -6.40
C SER A 31 15.87 -17.48 -7.41
N PRO A 32 16.75 -16.61 -7.92
CA PRO A 32 16.36 -15.63 -8.93
C PRO A 32 15.85 -16.32 -10.20
N VAL A 33 14.90 -15.72 -10.90
CA VAL A 33 14.48 -16.16 -12.24
C VAL A 33 15.50 -15.64 -13.28
N LEU A 34 15.65 -16.34 -14.40
CA LEU A 34 16.47 -15.89 -15.51
C LEU A 34 16.13 -14.44 -15.90
N GLY A 35 17.14 -13.57 -15.94
CA GLY A 35 16.99 -12.13 -16.18
C GLY A 35 17.04 -11.28 -14.92
N GLU A 36 16.83 -11.86 -13.74
CA GLU A 36 17.05 -11.17 -12.46
C GLU A 36 18.54 -11.15 -12.07
N ALA A 37 18.91 -10.25 -11.16
CA ALA A 37 20.26 -10.20 -10.61
C ALA A 37 20.59 -11.46 -9.80
N ILE A 38 21.77 -12.05 -10.02
CA ILE A 38 22.21 -13.26 -9.31
C ILE A 38 22.38 -12.99 -7.80
N ASN A 39 22.85 -11.79 -7.44
CA ASN A 39 23.02 -11.34 -6.06
C ASN A 39 21.76 -10.70 -5.45
N ARG A 40 20.55 -10.97 -5.99
CA ARG A 40 19.28 -10.36 -5.55
C ARG A 40 19.04 -10.46 -4.05
N SER A 41 19.41 -11.59 -3.42
CA SER A 41 19.26 -11.76 -1.96
C SER A 41 20.02 -10.69 -1.17
N ASP A 42 21.25 -10.38 -1.58
CA ASP A 42 22.07 -9.38 -0.90
C ASP A 42 21.59 -7.95 -1.18
N LEU A 43 21.06 -7.70 -2.38
CA LEU A 43 20.38 -6.45 -2.70
C LEU A 43 19.16 -6.22 -1.79
N TYR A 44 18.31 -7.23 -1.58
CA TYR A 44 17.18 -7.13 -0.65
C TYR A 44 17.64 -6.83 0.78
N LYS A 45 18.69 -7.50 1.27
CA LYS A 45 19.21 -7.23 2.62
C LYS A 45 19.75 -5.81 2.73
N ALA A 46 20.50 -5.33 1.74
CA ALA A 46 21.07 -4.00 1.74
C ALA A 46 19.98 -2.91 1.68
N TYR A 47 19.00 -3.07 0.78
CA TYR A 47 17.93 -2.09 0.59
C TYR A 47 16.96 -2.08 1.77
N ASN A 48 16.50 -3.24 2.24
CA ASN A 48 15.59 -3.30 3.38
C ASN A 48 16.27 -2.88 4.68
N GLY A 49 17.53 -3.27 4.89
CA GLY A 49 18.30 -2.90 6.09
C GLY A 49 18.70 -1.42 6.12
N GLY A 50 18.83 -0.78 4.95
CA GLY A 50 19.13 0.65 4.83
C GLY A 50 17.89 1.55 4.71
N ALA A 51 16.68 0.98 4.64
CA ALA A 51 15.46 1.75 4.46
C ALA A 51 15.07 2.50 5.74
N ASN A 52 14.63 3.74 5.59
CA ASN A 52 14.02 4.48 6.68
C ASN A 52 12.68 3.83 7.04
N THR A 53 12.49 3.54 8.32
CA THR A 53 11.21 3.06 8.82
C THR A 53 10.30 4.26 9.08
N SER A 54 9.04 4.17 8.65
CA SER A 54 8.04 5.19 8.95
C SER A 54 7.91 5.39 10.46
N CYS A 55 7.75 6.63 10.91
CA CYS A 55 7.44 6.93 12.32
C CYS A 55 6.11 6.32 12.78
N ALA A 56 5.24 5.92 11.85
CA ALA A 56 3.98 5.23 12.12
C ALA A 56 4.02 3.72 11.86
N ALA A 57 5.21 3.13 11.63
CA ALA A 57 5.32 1.69 11.37
C ALA A 57 4.88 0.87 12.59
N GLY A 58 3.79 0.12 12.42
CA GLY A 58 3.20 -0.70 13.49
C GLY A 58 1.98 -0.06 14.18
N PHE A 59 1.73 1.23 13.97
CA PHE A 59 0.50 1.85 14.43
C PHE A 59 -0.73 1.24 13.74
N ARG A 60 -1.81 1.02 14.48
CA ARG A 60 -3.09 0.53 13.99
C ARG A 60 -4.18 1.39 14.62
N PHE A 61 -4.91 2.11 13.78
CA PHE A 61 -6.02 2.93 14.24
C PHE A 61 -7.20 2.04 14.66
N ASP A 62 -7.68 2.23 15.89
CA ASP A 62 -8.90 1.61 16.39
C ASP A 62 -10.09 2.53 16.11
N THR A 63 -10.97 2.12 15.21
CA THR A 63 -12.12 2.92 14.79
C THR A 63 -13.30 2.83 15.75
N SER A 64 -13.28 1.97 16.77
CA SER A 64 -14.46 1.67 17.60
C SER A 64 -15.10 2.91 18.25
N ALA A 65 -14.30 3.90 18.64
CA ALA A 65 -14.79 5.15 19.24
C ALA A 65 -15.46 6.11 18.24
N VAL A 66 -15.26 5.90 16.94
CA VAL A 66 -15.73 6.77 15.84
C VAL A 66 -16.26 5.94 14.66
N GLU A 67 -16.81 4.75 14.93
CA GLU A 67 -17.13 3.75 13.90
C GLU A 67 -18.10 4.30 12.84
N PHE A 68 -19.14 5.01 13.28
CA PHE A 68 -20.13 5.60 12.38
C PHE A 68 -19.54 6.71 11.51
N GLU A 69 -18.82 7.67 12.10
CA GLU A 69 -18.16 8.73 11.32
C GLU A 69 -17.09 8.18 10.38
N TYR A 70 -16.36 7.15 10.79
CA TYR A 70 -15.38 6.48 9.94
C TYR A 70 -16.06 5.82 8.73
N TYR A 71 -17.15 5.07 8.95
CA TYR A 71 -17.94 4.47 7.88
C TYR A 71 -18.52 5.52 6.92
N ASP A 72 -19.06 6.61 7.44
CA ASP A 72 -19.58 7.71 6.61
C ASP A 72 -18.46 8.36 5.79
N CYS A 73 -17.27 8.56 6.35
CA CYS A 73 -16.10 9.04 5.60
C CYS A 73 -15.70 8.07 4.48
N CYS A 74 -15.75 6.75 4.70
CA CYS A 74 -15.51 5.75 3.66
C CYS A 74 -16.51 5.87 2.51
N ASN A 75 -17.81 6.06 2.79
CA ASN A 75 -18.82 6.27 1.76
C ASN A 75 -18.56 7.55 0.94
N VAL A 76 -18.08 8.61 1.59
CA VAL A 76 -17.68 9.84 0.89
C VAL A 76 -16.45 9.57 0.00
N PHE A 77 -15.46 8.81 0.47
CA PHE A 77 -14.30 8.41 -0.35
C PHE A 77 -14.72 7.63 -1.61
N ASP A 78 -15.63 6.67 -1.49
CA ASP A 78 -16.12 5.88 -2.64
C ASP A 78 -16.78 6.77 -3.70
N LYS A 79 -17.45 7.84 -3.28
CA LYS A 79 -18.12 8.79 -4.16
C LYS A 79 -17.15 9.77 -4.84
N TYR A 80 -16.13 10.24 -4.13
CA TYR A 80 -15.27 11.35 -4.58
C TYR A 80 -13.79 10.98 -4.72
N GLY A 81 -13.22 10.31 -3.72
CA GLY A 81 -11.79 10.02 -3.63
C GLY A 81 -11.33 9.04 -4.70
N PHE A 82 -12.04 7.93 -4.89
CA PHE A 82 -11.61 6.89 -5.83
C PHE A 82 -11.46 7.39 -7.27
N VAL A 83 -12.42 8.18 -7.76
CA VAL A 83 -12.36 8.74 -9.13
C VAL A 83 -11.28 9.81 -9.27
N LEU A 84 -10.98 10.57 -8.21
CA LEU A 84 -9.86 11.52 -8.17
C LEU A 84 -8.50 10.81 -8.23
N GLU A 85 -8.30 9.76 -7.43
CA GLU A 85 -7.03 9.03 -7.34
C GLU A 85 -6.69 8.24 -8.62
N THR A 86 -7.72 7.80 -9.34
CA THR A 86 -7.58 7.05 -10.59
C THR A 86 -7.53 7.94 -11.84
N GLY A 87 -7.59 9.27 -11.67
CA GLY A 87 -7.56 10.23 -12.78
C GLY A 87 -8.84 10.25 -13.62
N GLY A 88 -9.97 9.81 -13.07
CA GLY A 88 -11.27 9.81 -13.75
C GLY A 88 -11.97 11.17 -13.81
N VAL A 89 -11.37 12.23 -13.24
CA VAL A 89 -11.87 13.60 -13.27
C VAL A 89 -11.05 14.41 -14.29
N ALA A 90 -11.73 15.18 -15.15
CA ALA A 90 -11.04 16.08 -16.07
C ALA A 90 -10.19 17.09 -15.29
N VAL A 91 -8.98 17.40 -15.78
CA VAL A 91 -8.02 18.27 -15.07
C VAL A 91 -8.63 19.61 -14.65
N ALA A 92 -9.51 20.19 -15.48
CA ALA A 92 -10.20 21.45 -15.20
C ALA A 92 -11.18 21.37 -14.00
N ASP A 93 -11.67 20.18 -13.67
CA ASP A 93 -12.68 19.94 -12.62
C ASP A 93 -12.08 19.39 -11.32
N VAL A 94 -10.78 19.07 -11.30
CA VAL A 94 -10.11 18.48 -10.12
C VAL A 94 -10.24 19.39 -8.90
N ALA A 95 -10.01 20.69 -9.06
CA ALA A 95 -10.04 21.64 -7.94
C ALA A 95 -11.43 21.72 -7.28
N SER A 96 -12.49 21.89 -8.07
CA SER A 96 -13.86 21.97 -7.56
C SER A 96 -14.35 20.64 -6.98
N MET A 97 -13.91 19.51 -7.54
CA MET A 97 -14.20 18.19 -6.97
C MET A 97 -13.51 17.99 -5.62
N ILE A 98 -12.27 18.45 -5.44
CA ILE A 98 -11.57 18.42 -4.15
C ILE A 98 -12.30 19.28 -3.10
N GLU A 99 -12.75 20.48 -3.47
CA GLU A 99 -13.53 21.34 -2.57
C GLU A 99 -14.84 20.67 -2.13
N ALA A 100 -15.58 20.07 -3.07
CA ALA A 100 -16.80 19.34 -2.77
C ALA A 100 -16.54 18.10 -1.89
N TYR A 101 -15.43 17.40 -2.14
CA TYR A 101 -15.02 16.24 -1.35
C TYR A 101 -14.70 16.62 0.10
N GLN A 102 -13.91 17.69 0.30
CA GLN A 102 -13.57 18.19 1.64
C GLN A 102 -14.81 18.58 2.44
N ALA A 103 -15.75 19.32 1.82
CA ALA A 103 -17.01 19.68 2.47
C ALA A 103 -17.85 18.44 2.83
N ALA A 104 -17.87 17.42 1.97
CA ALA A 104 -18.58 16.17 2.25
C ALA A 104 -17.92 15.38 3.40
N LEU A 105 -16.58 15.33 3.47
CA LEU A 105 -15.84 14.71 4.56
C LEU A 105 -16.10 15.41 5.91
N ASP A 106 -16.07 16.74 5.93
CA ASP A 106 -16.35 17.50 7.14
C ASP A 106 -17.78 17.24 7.65
N ASN A 107 -18.77 17.18 6.75
CA ASN A 107 -20.15 16.83 7.09
C ASN A 107 -20.31 15.38 7.57
N ALA A 108 -19.49 14.45 7.07
CA ALA A 108 -19.46 13.05 7.49
C ALA A 108 -18.75 12.84 8.85
N GLY A 109 -18.20 13.90 9.46
CA GLY A 109 -17.56 13.82 10.76
C GLY A 109 -16.05 13.57 10.71
N TYR A 110 -15.39 13.84 9.58
CA TYR A 110 -13.94 13.67 9.41
C TYR A 110 -13.12 14.29 10.55
N GLN A 111 -13.50 15.47 11.05
CA GLN A 111 -12.77 16.13 12.14
C GLN A 111 -12.76 15.30 13.44
N LYS A 112 -13.82 14.53 13.73
CA LYS A 112 -13.84 13.62 14.89
C LYS A 112 -12.91 12.44 14.67
N VAL A 113 -12.94 11.84 13.48
CA VAL A 113 -12.04 10.74 13.10
C VAL A 113 -10.58 11.20 13.19
N LEU A 114 -10.27 12.39 12.68
CA LEU A 114 -8.94 12.98 12.74
C LEU A 114 -8.50 13.25 14.19
N ALA A 115 -9.38 13.77 15.03
CA ALA A 115 -9.08 14.01 16.44
C ALA A 115 -8.77 12.70 17.19
N GLU A 116 -9.56 11.66 16.96
CA GLU A 116 -9.35 10.35 17.59
C GLU A 116 -8.09 9.65 17.06
N PHE A 117 -7.84 9.71 15.75
CA PHE A 117 -6.59 9.22 15.16
C PHE A 117 -5.37 9.89 15.80
N LYS A 118 -5.38 11.23 15.91
CA LYS A 118 -4.28 11.98 16.55
C LYS A 118 -4.09 11.56 18.00
N ARG A 119 -5.18 11.44 18.77
CA ARG A 119 -5.14 10.99 20.16
C ARG A 119 -4.49 9.61 20.30
N GLN A 120 -4.88 8.64 19.45
CA GLN A 120 -4.32 7.30 19.49
C GLN A 120 -2.87 7.26 19.02
N TYR A 121 -2.55 7.97 17.95
CA TYR A 121 -1.18 8.05 17.43
C TYR A 121 -0.23 8.69 18.45
N ASP A 122 -0.67 9.77 19.10
CA ASP A 122 0.09 10.45 20.14
C ASP A 122 0.27 9.61 21.40
N ALA A 123 -0.66 8.70 21.70
CA ALA A 123 -0.54 7.76 22.81
C ALA A 123 0.32 6.52 22.47
N TRP A 124 0.46 6.18 21.18
CA TRP A 124 1.24 5.03 20.72
C TRP A 124 2.72 5.35 20.49
N LYS A 125 3.03 6.57 20.01
CA LYS A 125 4.37 7.00 19.61
C LYS A 125 5.39 7.11 20.75
#